data_AF-A0A1F4EXQ2-F1
#
_entry.id   AF-A0A1F4EXQ2-F1
#
_cell.length_a   1.000
_cell.length_b   1.000
_cell.length_c   1.000
_cell.angle_alpha   90.00
_cell.angle_beta   90.00
_cell.angle_gamma   90.00
#
_symmetry.space_group_name_H-M   'P 1'
#
loop_
_entity.id
_entity.type
_entity.pdbx_description
1 polymer ?
#
loop_
_entity_poly.entity_id
_entity_poly.type
_entity_poly.pdbx_seq_one_letter_code
_entity_poly.pdbx_strand_id
1 'polypeptide(L)'
;MLSPTLFLPYLLIALVVTAVAARRARTRTRKAWVTIGLLAFFFAFAHIDDILGGIEHRWLCHKEAGFWVYKQAKLPPELYDAAGKPRFMTNIEPNKKMLEPFMKFQKRDLAQFSKLPLIIDKYHVRVTDAKTGELLGENIDFARWPSTFLPTISHESATGCFAGQDELTMWHDWYKQLLNLT
;
A
#
# COMPACT_ATOMS: atom_id res chain seq x y z
N MET A 1 -19.11 4.32 -8.48
CA MET A 1 -19.76 5.54 -9.00
C MET A 1 -18.92 6.72 -8.58
N LEU A 2 -18.45 7.56 -9.52
CA LEU A 2 -17.77 8.83 -9.22
C LEU A 2 -18.57 9.62 -8.18
N SER A 3 -17.91 10.12 -7.14
CA SER A 3 -18.46 11.29 -6.47
C SER A 3 -18.52 12.43 -7.50
N PRO A 4 -19.70 13.05 -7.73
CA PRO A 4 -19.86 14.13 -8.72
C PRO A 4 -18.86 15.28 -8.53
N THR A 5 -18.26 15.37 -7.35
CA THR A 5 -17.31 16.42 -6.94
C THR A 5 -15.99 16.44 -7.71
N LEU A 6 -15.48 15.30 -8.20
CA LEU A 6 -14.17 15.25 -8.89
C LEU A 6 -14.29 15.32 -10.41
N PHE A 7 -15.41 14.89 -10.98
CA PHE A 7 -15.64 14.90 -12.42
C PHE A 7 -15.79 16.33 -12.99
N LEU A 8 -16.55 17.17 -12.28
CA LEU A 8 -16.84 18.56 -12.67
C LEU A 8 -15.59 19.44 -12.82
N PRO A 9 -14.67 19.52 -11.85
CA PRO A 9 -13.46 20.35 -11.99
C PRO A 9 -12.55 19.85 -13.11
N TYR A 10 -12.44 18.53 -13.30
CA TYR A 10 -11.59 17.97 -14.34
C TYR A 10 -12.14 18.24 -15.75
N LEU A 11 -13.45 18.05 -15.95
CA LEU A 11 -14.14 18.41 -17.18
C LEU A 11 -13.99 19.90 -17.51
N LEU A 12 -14.08 20.76 -16.49
CA LEU A 12 -13.87 22.20 -16.65
C LEU A 12 -12.45 22.54 -17.10
N ILE A 13 -11.41 21.96 -16.48
CA ILE A 13 -10.02 22.19 -16.88
C ILE A 13 -9.79 21.74 -18.32
N ALA A 14 -10.29 20.55 -18.69
CA ALA A 14 -10.14 20.03 -20.04
C ALA A 14 -10.85 20.90 -21.10
N LEU A 15 -12.06 21.37 -20.79
CA LEU A 15 -12.79 22.29 -21.65
C LEU A 15 -12.05 23.62 -21.80
N VAL A 16 -11.48 24.16 -20.72
CA VAL A 16 -10.70 25.40 -20.75
C VAL A 16 -9.45 25.24 -21.61
N VAL A 17 -8.66 24.20 -21.39
CA VAL A 17 -7.44 23.92 -22.18
C VAL A 17 -7.77 23.75 -23.65
N THR A 18 -8.80 22.97 -23.96
CA THR A 18 -9.25 22.74 -25.35
C THR A 18 -9.78 24.02 -25.99
N ALA A 19 -10.53 24.84 -25.25
CA ALA A 19 -11.07 26.11 -25.75
C ALA A 19 -9.95 27.14 -26.01
N VAL A 20 -8.95 27.24 -25.13
CA VAL A 20 -7.79 28.13 -25.31
C VAL A 20 -6.95 27.69 -26.50
N ALA A 21 -6.66 26.39 -26.63
CA ALA A 21 -5.93 25.84 -27.77
C ALA A 21 -6.67 26.06 -29.09
N ALA A 22 -7.98 25.81 -29.12
CA ALA A 22 -8.82 26.01 -30.29
C ALA A 22 -8.96 27.49 -30.69
N ARG A 23 -8.90 28.43 -29.74
CA ARG A 23 -8.92 29.88 -30.01
C ARG A 23 -7.60 30.39 -30.59
N ARG A 24 -6.47 29.80 -30.19
CA ARG A 24 -5.13 30.20 -30.68
C ARG A 24 -4.75 29.55 -32.02
N ALA A 25 -5.39 28.45 -32.42
CA ALA A 25 -5.13 27.79 -33.69
C ALA A 25 -5.73 28.54 -34.90
N ARG A 26 -4.98 28.61 -36.02
CA ARG A 26 -5.54 29.08 -37.31
C ARG A 26 -6.73 28.20 -37.72
N THR A 27 -7.71 28.78 -38.40
CA THR A 27 -9.00 28.15 -38.77
C THR A 27 -8.87 26.76 -39.41
N ARG A 28 -7.83 26.52 -40.23
CA ARG A 28 -7.57 25.24 -40.89
C ARG A 28 -7.05 24.15 -39.95
N THR A 29 -6.32 24.52 -38.89
CA THR A 29 -5.75 23.60 -37.88
C THR A 29 -6.64 23.43 -36.65
N ARG A 30 -7.65 24.29 -36.48
CA ARG A 30 -8.52 24.31 -35.28
C ARG A 30 -9.21 22.96 -35.03
N LYS A 31 -9.70 22.29 -36.09
CA LYS A 31 -10.32 20.96 -35.96
C LYS A 31 -9.33 19.93 -35.42
N ALA A 32 -8.11 19.91 -35.93
CA ALA A 32 -7.07 18.98 -35.46
C ALA A 32 -6.72 19.21 -33.99
N TRP A 33 -6.58 20.47 -33.54
CA TRP A 33 -6.30 20.79 -32.14
C TRP A 33 -7.44 20.41 -31.19
N VAL A 34 -8.70 20.56 -31.61
CA VAL A 34 -9.85 20.09 -30.84
C VAL A 34 -9.84 18.56 -30.73
N THR A 35 -9.57 17.84 -31.82
CA THR A 35 -9.48 16.38 -31.82
C THR A 35 -8.35 15.88 -30.93
N ILE A 36 -7.16 16.48 -31.02
CA ILE A 36 -6.01 16.14 -30.17
C ILE A 36 -6.34 16.40 -28.70
N GLY A 37 -6.97 17.54 -28.38
CA GLY A 37 -7.39 17.87 -27.01
C GLY A 37 -8.40 16.88 -26.44
N LEU A 38 -9.40 16.46 -27.23
CA LEU A 38 -10.36 15.44 -26.84
C LEU A 38 -9.70 14.08 -26.61
N LEU A 39 -8.80 13.65 -27.50
CA LEU A 39 -8.08 12.38 -27.34
C LEU A 39 -7.20 12.39 -26.08
N ALA A 40 -6.47 13.48 -25.84
CA ALA A 40 -5.66 13.64 -24.64
C ALA A 40 -6.51 13.66 -23.37
N PHE A 41 -7.69 14.28 -23.40
CA PHE A 41 -8.64 14.25 -22.29
C PHE A 41 -9.12 12.82 -22.01
N PHE A 42 -9.58 12.09 -23.01
CA PHE A 42 -10.04 10.70 -22.81
C PHE A 42 -8.91 9.79 -22.36
N PHE A 43 -7.69 9.97 -22.86
CA PHE A 43 -6.52 9.23 -22.41
C PHE A 43 -6.18 9.53 -20.94
N ALA A 44 -6.09 10.80 -20.55
CA ALA A 44 -5.81 11.18 -19.18
C ALA A 44 -6.95 10.77 -18.22
N PHE A 45 -8.20 10.83 -18.70
CA PHE A 45 -9.37 10.36 -17.96
C PHE A 45 -9.38 8.84 -17.77
N ALA A 46 -8.88 8.08 -18.74
CA ALA A 46 -8.76 6.62 -18.64
C ALA A 46 -7.72 6.17 -17.61
N HIS A 47 -6.75 7.03 -17.26
CA HIS A 47 -5.67 6.74 -16.30
C HIS A 47 -5.78 7.57 -15.00
N ILE A 48 -6.91 8.23 -14.76
CA ILE A 48 -7.05 9.13 -13.61
C ILE A 48 -7.02 8.37 -12.28
N ASP A 49 -7.52 7.15 -12.26
CA ASP A 49 -7.50 6.25 -11.12
C ASP A 49 -6.09 5.72 -10.82
N ASP A 50 -5.27 5.46 -11.84
CA ASP A 50 -3.85 5.14 -11.63
C ASP A 50 -3.09 6.33 -11.00
N ILE A 51 -3.37 7.55 -11.46
CA ILE A 51 -2.72 8.75 -10.91
C ILE A 51 -3.17 8.99 -9.47
N LEU A 52 -4.47 9.03 -9.22
CA LEU A 52 -5.01 9.30 -7.87
C LEU A 52 -4.71 8.14 -6.91
N GLY A 53 -4.83 6.89 -7.38
CA GLY A 53 -4.46 5.68 -6.65
C GLY A 53 -2.99 5.68 -6.28
N GLY A 54 -2.09 6.02 -7.22
CA GLY A 54 -0.66 6.11 -6.95
C GLY A 54 -0.30 7.24 -5.98
N ILE A 55 -0.98 8.39 -6.02
CA ILE A 55 -0.78 9.47 -5.05
C ILE A 55 -1.21 9.02 -3.65
N GLU A 56 -2.42 8.47 -3.53
CA GLU A 56 -2.97 8.00 -2.25
C GLU A 56 -2.13 6.86 -1.67
N HIS A 57 -1.75 5.88 -2.48
CA HIS A 57 -0.88 4.77 -2.07
C HIS A 57 0.46 5.26 -1.56
N ARG A 58 1.14 6.17 -2.28
CA ARG A 58 2.40 6.77 -1.80
C ARG A 58 2.22 7.54 -0.49
N TRP A 59 1.12 8.25 -0.35
CA TRP A 59 0.80 8.97 0.88
C TRP A 59 0.60 7.99 2.04
N LEU A 60 -0.16 6.92 1.85
CA LEU A 60 -0.37 5.86 2.84
C LEU A 60 0.95 5.15 3.20
N CYS A 61 1.76 4.78 2.21
CA CYS A 61 3.07 4.18 2.44
C CYS A 61 3.98 5.10 3.26
N HIS A 62 3.95 6.41 3.01
CA HIS A 62 4.77 7.36 3.75
C HIS A 62 4.22 7.65 5.17
N LYS A 63 2.90 7.66 5.36
CA LYS A 63 2.27 8.10 6.60
C LYS A 63 1.91 6.98 7.56
N GLU A 64 1.50 5.84 7.03
CA GLU A 64 0.88 4.74 7.78
C GLU A 64 1.56 3.39 7.59
N ALA A 65 2.42 3.18 6.59
CA ALA A 65 3.14 1.92 6.44
C ALA A 65 4.41 1.91 7.26
N GLY A 66 4.79 0.72 7.72
CA GLY A 66 5.98 0.57 8.54
C GLY A 66 5.95 -0.64 9.45
N PHE A 67 6.98 -0.70 10.27
CA PHE A 67 7.22 -1.75 11.25
C PHE A 67 7.43 -1.06 12.60
N TRP A 68 6.63 -1.45 13.59
CA TRP A 68 6.71 -0.89 14.93
C TRP A 68 6.90 -1.99 15.96
N VAL A 69 7.80 -1.73 16.91
CA VAL A 69 7.97 -2.54 18.11
C VAL A 69 7.68 -1.63 19.30
N TYR A 70 6.59 -1.91 20.00
CA TYR A 70 6.20 -1.17 21.19
C TYR A 70 6.81 -1.78 22.45
N LYS A 71 6.98 -3.11 22.45
CA LYS A 71 7.52 -3.85 23.58
C LYS A 71 8.23 -5.10 23.10
N GLN A 72 9.38 -5.36 23.74
CA GLN A 72 10.12 -6.59 23.49
C GLN A 72 9.43 -7.78 24.17
N ALA A 73 9.41 -8.89 23.46
CA ALA A 73 8.95 -10.16 23.98
C ALA A 73 9.92 -10.73 25.02
N LYS A 74 9.35 -11.30 26.09
CA LYS A 74 10.12 -12.11 27.04
C LYS A 74 9.95 -13.58 26.69
N LEU A 75 10.92 -14.13 25.97
CA LEU A 75 10.97 -15.54 25.62
C LEU A 75 11.76 -16.33 26.66
N PRO A 76 11.37 -17.58 26.94
CA PRO A 76 12.07 -18.39 27.92
C PRO A 76 13.34 -19.01 27.31
N PRO A 77 14.32 -19.38 28.14
CA PRO A 77 15.65 -19.78 27.68
C PRO A 77 15.67 -21.07 26.85
N GLU A 78 14.64 -21.93 26.94
CA GLU A 78 14.59 -23.22 26.20
C GLU A 78 14.43 -23.03 24.69
N LEU A 79 14.00 -21.83 24.28
CA LEU A 79 13.91 -21.40 22.88
C LEU A 79 15.26 -21.00 22.28
N TYR A 80 16.31 -20.95 23.10
CA TYR A 80 17.67 -20.65 22.68
C TYR A 80 18.55 -21.89 22.78
N ASP A 81 19.59 -21.95 21.96
CA ASP A 81 20.62 -22.99 22.07
C ASP A 81 21.64 -22.66 23.17
N ALA A 82 22.60 -23.57 23.39
CA ALA A 82 23.64 -23.38 24.40
C ALA A 82 24.56 -22.17 24.12
N ALA A 83 24.59 -21.67 22.88
CA ALA A 83 25.33 -20.47 22.48
C ALA A 83 24.48 -19.20 22.54
N GLY A 84 23.23 -19.29 23.02
CA GLY A 84 22.29 -18.17 23.10
C GLY A 84 21.63 -17.81 21.77
N LYS A 85 21.76 -18.63 20.72
CA LYS A 85 21.12 -18.38 19.43
C LYS A 85 19.66 -18.84 19.45
N PRO A 86 18.73 -18.08 18.85
CA PRO A 86 17.32 -18.43 18.81
C PRO A 86 17.08 -19.66 17.93
N ARG A 87 16.58 -20.75 18.51
CA ARG A 87 16.24 -21.99 17.78
C ARG A 87 15.00 -21.86 16.90
N PHE A 88 14.17 -20.84 17.18
CA PHE A 88 12.98 -20.55 16.41
C PHE A 88 13.27 -19.67 15.18
N MET A 89 14.45 -19.07 15.03
CA MET A 89 14.72 -18.19 13.89
C MET A 89 15.15 -19.02 12.68
N THR A 90 14.48 -18.85 11.54
CA THR A 90 14.96 -19.37 10.24
C THR A 90 15.66 -18.25 9.47
N ASN A 91 16.16 -18.54 8.26
CA ASN A 91 16.78 -17.53 7.40
C ASN A 91 15.81 -16.42 6.96
N ILE A 92 14.49 -16.64 7.03
CA ILE A 92 13.47 -15.77 6.44
C ILE A 92 12.53 -15.23 7.51
N GLU A 93 11.95 -16.10 8.34
CA GLU A 93 10.99 -15.73 9.37
C GLU A 93 11.11 -16.65 10.61
N PRO A 94 10.63 -16.23 11.80
CA PRO A 94 10.62 -17.12 12.94
C PRO A 94 9.58 -18.23 12.74
N ASN A 95 9.87 -19.39 13.30
CA ASN A 95 8.96 -20.51 13.40
C ASN A 95 7.80 -20.15 14.35
N LYS A 96 6.71 -19.68 13.76
CA LYS A 96 5.51 -19.21 14.47
C LYS A 96 4.95 -20.28 15.42
N LYS A 97 5.03 -21.57 15.06
CA LYS A 97 4.55 -22.68 15.92
C LYS A 97 5.31 -22.78 17.25
N MET A 98 6.60 -22.49 17.26
CA MET A 98 7.39 -22.47 18.50
C MET A 98 7.06 -21.25 19.37
N LEU A 99 6.58 -20.17 18.75
CA LEU A 99 6.24 -18.91 19.41
C LEU A 99 4.78 -18.80 19.82
N GLU A 100 3.87 -19.60 19.24
CA GLU A 100 2.43 -19.63 19.55
C GLU A 100 2.08 -19.67 21.05
N PRO A 101 2.80 -20.40 21.92
CA PRO A 101 2.54 -20.38 23.36
C PRO A 101 2.84 -19.03 24.03
N PHE A 102 3.65 -18.18 23.40
CA PHE A 102 4.13 -16.91 23.95
C PHE A 102 3.57 -15.69 23.20
N MET A 103 3.17 -15.86 21.94
CA MET A 103 2.71 -14.78 21.07
C MET A 103 1.57 -15.23 20.17
N LYS A 104 0.69 -14.28 19.84
CA LYS A 104 -0.35 -14.45 18.84
C LYS A 104 -0.02 -13.58 17.64
N PHE A 105 0.14 -14.22 16.48
CA PHE A 105 0.30 -13.55 15.19
C PHE A 105 -1.09 -13.41 14.56
N GLN A 106 -1.55 -12.17 14.44
CA GLN A 106 -2.84 -11.85 13.83
C GLN A 106 -2.60 -11.12 12.52
N LYS A 107 -3.00 -11.73 11.41
CA LYS A 107 -3.03 -11.08 10.10
C LYS A 107 -4.44 -10.61 9.82
N ARG A 108 -4.60 -9.32 9.50
CA ARG A 108 -5.87 -8.72 9.11
C ARG A 108 -5.70 -8.08 7.74
N ASP A 109 -6.35 -8.68 6.76
CA ASP A 109 -6.41 -8.16 5.40
C ASP A 109 -7.69 -7.35 5.27
N LEU A 110 -7.54 -6.03 5.24
CA LEU A 110 -8.63 -5.09 5.04
C LEU A 110 -8.71 -4.76 3.56
N ALA A 111 -9.43 -5.62 2.83
CA ALA A 111 -9.78 -5.33 1.45
C ALA A 111 -10.62 -4.04 1.39
N GLN A 112 -10.37 -3.19 0.39
CA GLN A 112 -11.10 -1.91 0.22
C GLN A 112 -10.98 -0.99 1.45
N PHE A 113 -9.76 -0.83 1.98
CA PHE A 113 -9.51 0.00 3.16
C PHE A 113 -9.88 1.48 2.95
N SER A 114 -9.65 2.02 1.74
CA SER A 114 -9.97 3.41 1.44
C SER A 114 -11.46 3.59 1.09
N LYS A 115 -12.06 4.65 1.64
CA LYS A 115 -13.45 5.08 1.38
C LYS A 115 -13.59 5.91 0.10
N LEU A 116 -12.49 6.26 -0.54
CA LEU A 116 -12.47 6.91 -1.85
C LEU A 116 -12.85 5.86 -2.92
N PRO A 117 -13.22 6.24 -4.15
CA PRO A 117 -13.48 5.28 -5.23
C PRO A 117 -12.25 4.43 -5.62
N LEU A 118 -11.12 4.64 -4.95
CA LEU A 118 -9.88 3.92 -5.09
C LEU A 118 -9.88 2.79 -4.05
N ILE A 119 -9.93 1.55 -4.52
CA ILE A 119 -9.81 0.39 -3.64
C ILE A 119 -8.33 0.24 -3.33
N ILE A 120 -7.89 0.43 -2.09
CA ILE A 120 -6.52 0.09 -1.67
C ILE A 120 -6.64 -0.99 -0.60
N ASP A 121 -5.89 -2.08 -0.70
CA ASP A 121 -5.89 -3.12 0.31
C ASP A 121 -4.86 -2.79 1.41
N LYS A 122 -5.26 -2.95 2.67
CA LYS A 122 -4.37 -2.77 3.83
C LYS A 122 -4.08 -4.12 4.47
N TYR A 123 -2.80 -4.45 4.57
CA TYR A 123 -2.30 -5.63 5.25
C TYR A 123 -1.80 -5.21 6.62
N HIS A 124 -2.44 -5.72 7.68
CA HIS A 124 -2.07 -5.38 9.06
C HIS A 124 -1.70 -6.65 9.82
N VAL A 125 -0.43 -6.80 10.14
CA VAL A 125 0.08 -7.87 11.00
C VAL A 125 0.26 -7.31 12.41
N ARG A 126 -0.35 -7.95 13.40
CA ARG A 126 -0.21 -7.61 14.82
C ARG A 126 0.36 -8.80 15.57
N VAL A 127 1.30 -8.52 16.47
CA VAL A 127 1.84 -9.52 17.38
C VAL A 127 1.53 -9.10 18.80
N THR A 128 0.78 -9.94 19.51
CA THR A 128 0.41 -9.72 20.90
C THR A 128 1.01 -10.80 21.79
N ASP A 129 1.31 -10.44 23.04
CA ASP A 129 1.72 -11.41 24.06
C ASP A 129 0.55 -12.36 24.33
N ALA A 130 0.80 -13.67 24.29
CA ALA A 130 -0.26 -14.66 24.41
C ALA A 130 -0.90 -14.70 25.80
N LYS A 131 -0.15 -14.31 26.85
CA LYS A 131 -0.58 -14.31 28.25
C LYS A 131 -1.28 -13.01 28.63
N THR A 132 -0.68 -11.86 28.30
CA THR A 132 -1.19 -10.55 28.72
C THR A 132 -2.13 -9.92 27.69
N GLY A 133 -2.04 -10.33 26.43
CA GLY A 133 -2.77 -9.69 25.32
C GLY A 133 -2.20 -8.33 24.91
N GLU A 134 -1.10 -7.88 25.51
CA GLU A 134 -0.46 -6.61 25.16
C GLU A 134 0.09 -6.64 23.73
N LEU A 135 -0.01 -5.52 23.02
CA LEU A 135 0.56 -5.37 21.68
C LEU A 135 2.08 -5.22 21.79
N LEU A 136 2.82 -6.19 21.24
CA LEU A 136 4.28 -6.19 21.21
C LEU A 136 4.80 -5.41 20.01
N GLY A 137 4.17 -5.61 18.85
CA GLY A 137 4.51 -4.91 17.63
C GLY A 137 3.45 -5.08 16.56
N GLU A 138 3.56 -4.26 15.52
CA GLU A 138 2.74 -4.39 14.33
C GLU A 138 3.51 -4.01 13.08
N ASN A 139 3.05 -4.52 11.95
CA ASN A 139 3.47 -4.14 10.62
C ASN A 139 2.22 -3.77 9.83
N ILE A 140 2.30 -2.63 9.14
CA ILE A 140 1.25 -2.17 8.23
C ILE A 140 1.89 -2.02 6.86
N ASP A 141 1.25 -2.63 5.87
CA ASP A 141 1.57 -2.49 4.47
C ASP A 141 0.30 -2.19 3.66
N PHE A 142 0.49 -1.55 2.52
CA PHE A 142 -0.56 -1.26 1.56
C PHE A 142 -0.15 -1.82 0.20
N ALA A 143 -1.02 -2.63 -0.38
CA ALA A 143 -0.84 -3.08 -1.75
C ALA A 143 -2.15 -2.93 -2.51
N ARG A 144 -2.06 -3.15 -3.82
CA ARG A 144 -3.19 -3.34 -4.72
C ARG A 144 -4.18 -2.17 -4.74
N TRP A 145 -4.26 -1.47 -5.87
CA TRP A 145 -5.50 -0.81 -6.25
C TRP A 145 -5.99 -1.29 -7.61
N PRO A 146 -7.08 -2.09 -7.68
CA PRO A 146 -7.72 -2.31 -8.96
C PRO A 146 -8.36 -0.99 -9.42
N SER A 147 -8.03 -0.57 -10.64
CA SER A 147 -8.77 0.47 -11.37
C SER A 147 -10.24 0.07 -11.46
N THR A 148 -11.09 0.63 -10.60
CA THR A 148 -12.55 0.41 -10.69
C THR A 148 -13.18 1.19 -11.84
N PHE A 149 -12.43 2.12 -12.43
CA PHE A 149 -12.93 3.04 -13.45
C PHE A 149 -13.04 2.39 -14.83
N LEU A 150 -12.14 1.45 -15.14
CA LEU A 150 -12.20 0.58 -16.32
C LEU A 150 -12.14 -0.88 -15.86
N PRO A 151 -13.28 -1.58 -15.73
CA PRO A 151 -13.36 -2.92 -15.15
C PRO A 151 -12.66 -4.03 -15.97
N THR A 152 -12.05 -3.68 -17.11
CA THR A 152 -11.45 -4.62 -18.06
C THR A 152 -9.93 -4.70 -18.02
N ILE A 153 -9.27 -3.90 -17.20
CA ILE A 153 -7.80 -3.90 -17.08
C ILE A 153 -7.44 -4.06 -15.60
N SER A 154 -7.60 -5.27 -15.04
CA SER A 154 -7.06 -5.57 -13.71
C SER A 154 -5.54 -5.69 -13.82
N HIS A 155 -4.83 -4.60 -13.59
CA HIS A 155 -3.39 -4.65 -13.36
C HIS A 155 -3.13 -4.38 -11.89
N GLU A 156 -2.19 -5.10 -11.29
CA GLU A 156 -1.64 -4.72 -10.00
C GLU A 156 -0.78 -3.47 -10.23
N SER A 157 -1.40 -2.29 -10.09
CA SER A 157 -0.75 -1.02 -10.36
C SER A 157 0.33 -0.66 -9.31
N ALA A 158 0.45 -1.41 -8.22
CA ALA A 158 1.58 -1.35 -7.30
C ALA A 158 1.83 -2.66 -6.55
N THR A 159 3.12 -2.97 -6.36
CA THR A 159 3.62 -3.87 -5.32
C THR A 159 3.38 -3.27 -3.93
N GLY A 160 3.52 -4.07 -2.86
CA GLY A 160 3.49 -3.56 -1.47
C GLY A 160 4.44 -2.37 -1.27
N CYS A 161 4.24 -1.58 -0.21
CA CYS A 161 5.11 -0.45 0.12
C CYS A 161 6.57 -0.88 0.31
N PHE A 162 6.76 -2.13 0.76
CA PHE A 162 8.05 -2.79 0.89
C PHE A 162 8.02 -4.01 -0.03
N ALA A 163 8.89 -4.05 -1.05
CA ALA A 163 8.91 -5.15 -2.01
C ALA A 163 10.36 -5.59 -2.29
N GLY A 164 10.56 -6.89 -2.46
CA GLY A 164 11.86 -7.47 -2.81
C GLY A 164 12.80 -7.65 -1.62
N GLN A 165 14.11 -7.47 -1.84
CA GLN A 165 15.14 -7.75 -0.83
C GLN A 165 15.03 -6.85 0.42
N ASP A 166 14.51 -5.63 0.24
CA ASP A 166 14.30 -4.67 1.32
C ASP A 166 13.22 -5.17 2.30
N GLU A 167 12.17 -5.83 1.79
CA GLU A 167 11.09 -6.37 2.60
C GLU A 167 11.59 -7.47 3.55
N LEU A 168 12.37 -8.43 3.02
CA LEU A 168 12.94 -9.53 3.81
C LEU A 168 13.84 -9.00 4.93
N THR A 169 14.67 -8.00 4.62
CA THR A 169 15.57 -7.38 5.59
C THR A 169 14.78 -6.67 6.69
N MET A 170 13.72 -5.94 6.32
CA MET A 170 12.86 -5.25 7.29
C MET A 170 12.11 -6.22 8.21
N TRP A 171 11.56 -7.31 7.67
CA TRP A 171 10.93 -8.35 8.50
C TRP A 171 11.92 -8.96 9.48
N HIS A 172 13.11 -9.32 8.99
CA HIS A 172 14.15 -9.91 9.81
C HIS A 172 14.60 -8.98 10.94
N ASP A 173 14.84 -7.70 10.64
CA ASP A 173 15.24 -6.70 11.63
C ASP A 173 14.12 -6.40 12.62
N TRP A 174 12.87 -6.34 12.16
CA TRP A 174 11.72 -6.18 13.03
C TRP A 174 11.59 -7.36 14.00
N TYR A 175 11.74 -8.60 13.53
CA TYR A 175 11.74 -9.77 14.41
C TYR A 175 12.90 -9.75 15.40
N LYS A 176 14.10 -9.32 14.99
CA LYS A 176 15.23 -9.16 15.92
C LYS A 176 14.90 -8.16 17.03
N GLN A 177 14.34 -7.00 16.69
CA GLN A 177 13.96 -5.99 17.67
C GLN A 177 12.84 -6.48 18.60
N LEU A 178 11.78 -7.08 18.02
CA LEU A 178 10.64 -7.61 18.74
C LEU A 178 11.05 -8.69 19.75
N LEU A 179 12.02 -9.54 19.38
CA LEU A 179 12.45 -10.70 20.15
C LEU A 179 13.75 -10.45 20.93
N ASN A 180 14.24 -9.21 20.94
CA ASN A 180 15.48 -8.79 21.58
C ASN A 180 16.70 -9.66 21.21
N LEU A 181 16.87 -9.92 19.91
CA LEU A 181 17.98 -10.68 19.36
C LEU A 181 19.13 -9.72 19.03
N THR A 182 20.34 -10.07 19.46
CA THR A 182 21.59 -9.34 19.13
C THR A 182 22.29 -9.97 17.94
#